data_AF-A0AA85IPT5-F1
#
_entry.id   AF-A0AA85IPT5-F1
#
_cell.length_a   1.000
_cell.length_b   1.000
_cell.length_c   1.000
_cell.angle_alpha   90.00
_cell.angle_beta   90.00
_cell.angle_gamma   90.00
#
_symmetry.space_group_name_H-M   'P 1'
#
loop_
_entity.id
_entity.type
_entity.pdbx_description
1 polymer ?
#
loop_
_entity_poly.entity_id
_entity_poly.type
_entity_poly.pdbx_seq_one_letter_code
_entity_poly.pdbx_strand_id
1 'polypeptide(L)'
;MPIYVTQHLSFPWEFVTSLFWKRYPNPYAKHVLSEDVLERKFLPDGKLYTKRLVIKKISKRIPFWLLKFIPNGQVSVVEESIIDIKAKRIDVVSKNFGSHKKYLSVKEYCSLFPSEGDRSTTTFSRILSLESNVKSFLRSALIKTSHSYYSSSSNDTYLGYIHVCNMYRNTLHPQKSSSLTNDTTKSSVRAGSVYGTREFTSSKLPRIVMADSGSRE
;
A
#
# COMPACT_ATOMS: atom_id res chain seq x y z
N MET A 1 6.00 -18.13 10.94
CA MET A 1 4.66 -18.41 10.37
C MET A 1 4.19 -17.15 9.69
N PRO A 2 3.66 -17.24 8.45
CA PRO A 2 3.07 -16.10 7.78
C PRO A 2 1.79 -15.64 8.49
N ILE A 3 1.48 -14.34 8.40
CA ILE A 3 0.24 -13.76 8.94
C ILE A 3 -0.73 -13.56 7.79
N TYR A 4 -1.94 -14.08 7.94
CA TYR A 4 -3.02 -13.91 6.97
C TYR A 4 -4.03 -12.89 7.49
N VAL A 5 -4.42 -11.94 6.63
CA VAL A 5 -5.46 -10.96 6.94
C VAL A 5 -6.36 -10.80 5.72
N THR A 6 -7.65 -11.06 5.89
CA THR A 6 -8.68 -10.82 4.88
C THR A 6 -9.62 -9.73 5.37
N GLN A 7 -9.91 -8.76 4.50
CA GLN A 7 -10.84 -7.66 4.79
C GLN A 7 -11.73 -7.41 3.57
N HIS A 8 -12.96 -6.97 3.82
CA HIS A 8 -13.96 -6.70 2.78
C HIS A 8 -14.33 -5.23 2.81
N LEU A 9 -14.17 -4.55 1.68
CA LEU A 9 -14.45 -3.13 1.51
C LEU A 9 -15.70 -2.97 0.66
N SER A 10 -16.76 -2.36 1.19
CA SER A 10 -18.07 -2.17 0.51
C SER A 10 -18.05 -1.11 -0.59
N PHE A 11 -17.17 -1.31 -1.57
CA PHE A 11 -17.04 -0.54 -2.80
C PHE A 11 -16.71 -1.50 -3.96
N PRO A 12 -17.27 -1.25 -5.17
CA PRO A 12 -16.94 -2.05 -6.35
C PRO A 12 -15.45 -2.01 -6.68
N TRP A 13 -14.92 -3.13 -7.19
CA TRP A 13 -13.50 -3.27 -7.50
C TRP A 13 -12.99 -2.22 -8.48
N GLU A 14 -13.79 -1.87 -9.49
CA GLU A 14 -13.45 -0.86 -10.48
C GLU A 14 -13.22 0.51 -9.82
N PHE A 15 -14.08 0.86 -8.85
CA PHE A 15 -13.97 2.10 -8.10
C PHE A 15 -12.73 2.09 -7.21
N VAL A 16 -12.52 1.03 -6.43
CA VAL A 16 -11.34 0.88 -5.56
C VAL A 16 -10.05 0.92 -6.39
N THR A 17 -10.02 0.23 -7.52
CA THR A 17 -8.88 0.16 -8.44
C THR A 17 -8.55 1.53 -9.04
N SER A 18 -9.56 2.32 -9.41
CA SER A 18 -9.35 3.68 -9.93
C SER A 18 -8.68 4.62 -8.91
N LEU A 19 -8.83 4.32 -7.62
CA LEU A 19 -8.28 5.08 -6.50
C LEU A 19 -7.00 4.47 -5.92
N PHE A 20 -6.52 3.35 -6.46
CA PHE A 20 -5.37 2.59 -5.94
C PHE A 20 -4.11 3.46 -5.75
N TRP A 21 -3.86 4.36 -6.71
CA TRP A 21 -2.74 5.32 -6.69
C TRP A 21 -3.05 6.65 -6.00
N LYS A 22 -4.28 6.83 -5.52
CA LYS A 22 -4.72 8.02 -4.78
C LYS A 22 -4.93 7.74 -3.30
N ARG A 23 -4.51 6.57 -2.82
CA ARG A 23 -4.68 6.17 -1.42
C ARG A 23 -3.85 7.00 -0.44
N TYR A 24 -2.86 7.75 -0.92
CA TYR A 24 -2.09 8.71 -0.13
C TYR A 24 -2.18 10.12 -0.74
N PRO A 25 -2.15 11.19 0.08
CA PRO A 25 -2.16 11.16 1.54
C PRO A 25 -3.55 10.80 2.11
N ASN A 26 -3.59 10.24 3.32
CA ASN A 26 -4.83 10.05 4.08
C ASN A 26 -4.56 10.10 5.61
N PRO A 27 -5.58 10.35 6.46
CA PRO A 27 -5.40 10.51 7.91
C PRO A 27 -4.81 9.29 8.65
N TYR A 28 -4.98 8.08 8.10
CA TYR A 28 -4.49 6.82 8.65
C TYR A 28 -3.06 6.47 8.18
N ALA A 29 -2.55 7.20 7.18
CA ALA A 29 -1.24 6.96 6.58
C ALA A 29 -0.24 8.11 6.81
N LYS A 30 -0.36 8.86 7.91
CA LYS A 30 0.57 9.97 8.26
C LYS A 30 2.04 9.55 8.38
N HIS A 31 2.30 8.26 8.50
CA HIS A 31 3.64 7.70 8.54
C HIS A 31 4.29 7.60 7.16
N VAL A 32 3.51 7.67 6.06
CA VAL A 32 4.05 7.73 4.70
C VAL A 32 4.56 9.15 4.44
N LEU A 33 5.82 9.28 4.05
CA LEU A 33 6.48 10.55 3.79
C LEU A 33 6.50 10.91 2.32
N SER A 34 6.84 9.94 1.49
CA SER A 34 6.85 10.10 0.04
C SER A 34 6.51 8.79 -0.63
N GLU A 35 6.03 8.92 -1.87
CA GLU A 35 5.75 7.83 -2.76
C GLU A 35 6.14 8.25 -4.17
N ASP A 36 7.02 7.48 -4.78
CA ASP A 36 7.60 7.78 -6.10
C ASP A 36 7.41 6.58 -7.03
N VAL A 37 6.99 6.83 -8.27
CA VAL A 37 6.92 5.79 -9.30
C VAL A 37 8.30 5.63 -9.93
N LEU A 38 8.91 4.46 -9.75
CA LEU A 38 10.21 4.14 -10.31
C LEU A 38 10.10 3.58 -11.73
N GLU A 39 9.07 2.78 -11.98
CA GLU A 39 8.83 2.15 -13.28
C GLU A 39 7.34 1.91 -13.45
N ARG A 40 6.82 2.13 -14.67
CA ARG A 40 5.46 1.74 -15.04
C ARG A 40 5.44 1.34 -16.51
N LYS A 41 4.90 0.17 -16.81
CA LYS A 41 4.83 -0.36 -18.16
C LYS A 41 3.69 -1.36 -18.32
N PHE A 42 3.22 -1.50 -19.55
CA PHE A 42 2.39 -2.64 -19.92
C PHE A 42 3.28 -3.88 -20.11
N LEU A 43 2.81 -5.01 -19.61
CA LEU A 43 3.38 -6.33 -19.88
C LEU A 43 2.85 -6.86 -21.22
N PRO A 44 3.50 -7.85 -21.85
CA PRO A 44 3.07 -8.40 -23.14
C PRO A 44 1.63 -8.96 -23.16
N ASP A 45 1.12 -9.38 -22.01
CA ASP A 45 -0.25 -9.87 -21.83
C ASP A 45 -1.29 -8.75 -21.58
N GLY A 46 -0.87 -7.49 -21.65
CA GLY A 46 -1.72 -6.30 -21.47
C GLY A 46 -1.93 -5.88 -20.02
N LYS A 47 -1.31 -6.55 -19.04
CA LYS A 47 -1.38 -6.15 -17.63
C LYS A 47 -0.51 -4.93 -17.34
N LEU A 48 -0.93 -4.08 -16.40
CA LEU A 48 -0.15 -2.91 -16.00
C LEU A 48 0.77 -3.27 -14.83
N TYR A 49 2.09 -3.25 -15.06
CA TYR A 49 3.09 -3.33 -14.01
C TYR A 49 3.46 -1.92 -13.52
N THR A 50 3.57 -1.76 -12.21
CA THR A 50 4.11 -0.54 -11.59
C THR A 50 5.06 -0.91 -10.46
N LYS A 51 6.21 -0.27 -10.42
CA LYS A 51 7.16 -0.29 -9.32
C LYS A 51 7.23 1.07 -8.65
N ARG A 52 7.13 1.10 -7.33
CA ARG A 52 7.13 2.32 -6.54
C ARG A 52 8.08 2.23 -5.36
N LEU A 53 8.62 3.38 -4.98
CA LEU A 53 9.37 3.59 -3.76
C LEU A 53 8.47 4.30 -2.76
N VAL A 54 8.27 3.72 -1.59
CA VAL A 54 7.50 4.33 -0.50
C VAL A 54 8.43 4.52 0.69
N ILE A 55 8.57 5.76 1.15
CA ILE A 55 9.34 6.10 2.34
C ILE A 55 8.39 6.26 3.52
N LYS A 56 8.64 5.51 4.60
CA LYS A 56 7.80 5.52 5.80
C LYS A 56 8.61 5.93 7.02
N LYS A 57 8.05 6.78 7.89
CA LYS A 57 8.53 6.96 9.27
C LYS A 57 8.32 5.68 10.04
N ILE A 58 9.31 5.34 10.85
CA ILE A 58 9.19 4.22 11.78
C ILE A 58 8.20 4.58 12.87
N SER A 59 7.38 3.59 13.22
CA SER A 59 6.48 3.68 14.35
C SER A 59 7.26 3.80 15.66
N LYS A 60 6.82 4.74 16.51
CA LYS A 60 7.29 4.87 17.90
C LYS A 60 7.05 3.62 18.75
N ARG A 61 6.24 2.68 18.26
CA ARG A 61 5.98 1.37 18.90
C ARG A 61 7.16 0.39 18.76
N ILE A 62 8.15 0.70 17.91
CA ILE A 62 9.39 -0.07 17.84
C ILE A 62 10.26 0.29 19.06
N PRO A 63 10.71 -0.68 19.87
CA PRO A 63 11.57 -0.43 21.02
C PRO A 63 12.81 0.38 20.67
N PHE A 64 13.18 1.35 21.50
CA PHE A 64 14.28 2.28 21.24
C PHE A 64 15.63 1.60 21.02
N TRP A 65 15.90 0.48 21.70
CA TRP A 65 17.11 -0.30 21.48
C TRP A 65 17.18 -0.87 20.05
N LEU A 66 16.04 -1.14 19.42
CA LEU A 66 15.95 -1.62 18.05
C LEU A 66 16.03 -0.47 17.03
N LEU A 67 15.66 0.75 17.42
CA LEU A 67 15.81 1.97 16.62
C LEU A 67 17.26 2.40 16.41
N LYS A 68 18.18 2.06 17.33
CA LYS A 68 19.62 2.35 17.19
C LYS A 68 20.25 1.74 15.93
N PHE A 69 19.63 0.69 15.38
CA PHE A 69 20.08 0.00 14.18
C PHE A 69 19.51 0.59 12.88
N ILE A 70 18.71 1.65 12.98
CA ILE A 70 17.99 2.22 11.84
C ILE A 70 18.36 3.70 11.68
N PRO A 71 19.20 4.03 10.68
CA PRO A 71 19.56 5.42 10.41
C PRO A 71 18.32 6.25 10.03
N ASN A 72 18.24 7.48 10.56
CA ASN A 72 17.22 8.51 10.27
C ASN A 72 15.76 8.17 10.62
N GLY A 73 15.48 7.04 11.27
CA GLY A 73 14.13 6.70 11.72
C GLY A 73 13.12 6.47 10.58
N GLN A 74 13.61 6.18 9.37
CA GLN A 74 12.80 5.94 8.17
C GLN A 74 13.05 4.53 7.64
N VAL A 75 12.08 3.98 6.93
CA VAL A 75 12.17 2.71 6.20
C VAL A 75 11.78 2.95 4.76
N SER A 76 12.61 2.45 3.86
CA SER A 76 12.33 2.43 2.43
C SER A 76 11.69 1.10 2.04
N VAL A 77 10.56 1.17 1.33
CA VAL A 77 9.80 0.02 0.86
C VAL A 77 9.68 0.09 -0.65
N VAL A 78 10.05 -0.99 -1.33
CA VAL A 78 9.72 -1.17 -2.75
C VAL A 78 8.37 -1.87 -2.82
N GLU A 79 7.46 -1.28 -3.57
CA GLU A 79 6.16 -1.86 -3.89
C GLU A 79 6.10 -2.16 -5.38
N GLU A 80 5.77 -3.41 -5.72
CA GLU A 80 5.55 -3.85 -7.09
C GLU A 80 4.11 -4.31 -7.22
N SER A 81 3.39 -3.80 -8.21
CA SER A 81 2.00 -4.18 -8.46
C SER A 81 1.79 -4.61 -9.90
N ILE A 82 0.88 -5.58 -10.09
CA ILE A 82 0.33 -5.95 -11.38
C ILE A 82 -1.19 -5.74 -11.32
N ILE A 83 -1.73 -4.96 -12.25
CA ILE A 83 -3.17 -4.77 -12.41
C ILE A 83 -3.61 -5.53 -13.67
N ASP A 84 -4.49 -6.50 -13.47
CA ASP A 84 -5.19 -7.23 -14.52
C ASP A 84 -6.66 -6.81 -14.54
N ILE A 85 -7.03 -6.02 -15.55
CA ILE A 85 -8.40 -5.52 -15.73
C ILE A 85 -9.35 -6.64 -16.16
N LYS A 86 -8.86 -7.60 -16.96
CA LYS A 86 -9.68 -8.70 -17.48
C LYS A 86 -10.05 -9.65 -16.34
N ALA A 87 -9.07 -10.01 -15.51
CA ALA A 87 -9.28 -10.84 -14.34
C ALA A 87 -9.86 -10.08 -13.13
N LYS A 88 -10.01 -8.75 -13.22
CA LYS A 88 -10.41 -7.85 -12.11
C LYS A 88 -9.60 -8.11 -10.84
N ARG A 89 -8.27 -8.00 -10.97
CA ARG A 89 -7.35 -8.31 -9.88
C ARG A 89 -6.18 -7.33 -9.85
N ILE A 90 -5.83 -6.91 -8.65
CA ILE A 90 -4.55 -6.24 -8.37
C ILE A 90 -3.76 -7.16 -7.46
N ASP A 91 -2.54 -7.50 -7.86
CA ASP A 91 -1.57 -8.17 -6.99
C ASP A 91 -0.44 -7.21 -6.65
N VAL A 92 -0.10 -7.11 -5.37
CA VAL A 92 0.88 -6.17 -4.84
C VAL A 92 1.87 -6.92 -3.96
N VAL A 93 3.15 -6.67 -4.17
CA VAL A 93 4.24 -7.13 -3.32
C VAL A 93 4.97 -5.93 -2.75
N SER A 94 4.98 -5.83 -1.43
CA SER A 94 5.74 -4.81 -0.72
C SER A 94 6.89 -5.44 0.04
N LYS A 95 8.09 -4.88 -0.09
CA LYS A 95 9.28 -5.35 0.62
C LYS A 95 10.15 -4.20 1.08
N ASN A 96 10.57 -4.22 2.34
CA ASN A 96 11.57 -3.27 2.82
C ASN A 96 12.96 -3.58 2.21
N PHE A 97 13.72 -2.54 1.89
CA PHE A 97 15.07 -2.69 1.33
C PHE A 97 16.09 -1.81 2.05
N GLY A 98 17.36 -1.91 1.65
CA GLY A 98 18.47 -1.18 2.26
C GLY A 98 18.97 -1.82 3.56
N SER A 99 19.53 -0.98 4.44
CA SER A 99 20.20 -1.42 5.68
C SER A 99 19.26 -2.17 6.65
N HIS A 100 17.96 -1.87 6.64
CA HIS A 100 16.97 -2.49 7.54
C HIS A 100 16.81 -4.01 7.30
N LYS A 101 17.00 -4.47 6.06
CA LYS A 101 16.87 -5.89 5.68
C LYS A 101 17.85 -6.79 6.46
N LYS A 102 18.98 -6.23 6.91
CA LYS A 102 19.98 -6.95 7.74
C LYS A 102 19.38 -7.41 9.08
N TYR A 103 18.40 -6.68 9.59
CA TYR A 103 17.76 -6.94 10.88
C TYR A 103 16.41 -7.64 10.72
N LEU A 104 15.59 -7.15 9.78
CA LEU A 104 14.27 -7.69 9.52
C LEU A 104 13.92 -7.48 8.04
N SER A 105 13.63 -8.57 7.35
CA SER A 105 13.00 -8.57 6.03
C SER A 105 11.51 -8.78 6.23
N VAL A 106 10.73 -7.76 5.86
CA VAL A 106 9.28 -7.73 5.85
C VAL A 106 8.84 -7.81 4.40
N LYS A 107 8.09 -8.86 4.06
CA LYS A 107 7.49 -9.03 2.74
C LYS A 107 5.99 -9.20 2.91
N GLU A 108 5.22 -8.33 2.28
CA GLU A 108 3.77 -8.41 2.24
C GLU A 108 3.34 -8.72 0.81
N TYR A 109 2.46 -9.71 0.67
CA TYR A 109 1.67 -9.94 -0.53
C TYR A 109 0.26 -9.48 -0.26
N CYS A 110 -0.32 -8.69 -1.15
CA CYS A 110 -1.70 -8.23 -1.06
C CYS A 110 -2.40 -8.39 -2.41
N SER A 111 -3.60 -8.96 -2.39
CA SER A 111 -4.43 -9.11 -3.58
C SER A 111 -5.78 -8.43 -3.36
N LEU A 112 -6.19 -7.62 -4.33
CA LEU A 112 -7.49 -6.94 -4.37
C LEU A 112 -8.31 -7.51 -5.52
N PHE A 113 -9.50 -8.03 -5.23
CA PHE A 113 -10.39 -8.64 -6.21
C PHE A 113 -11.86 -8.52 -5.75
N PRO A 114 -12.86 -8.56 -6.64
CA PRO A 114 -14.27 -8.57 -6.25
C PRO A 114 -14.59 -9.70 -5.26
N SER A 115 -15.47 -9.45 -4.29
CA SER A 115 -15.94 -10.50 -3.39
C SER A 115 -16.76 -11.54 -4.16
N GLU A 116 -16.60 -12.81 -3.79
CA GLU A 116 -17.46 -13.88 -4.33
C GLU A 116 -18.92 -13.59 -3.94
N GLY A 117 -19.83 -13.68 -4.91
CA GLY A 117 -21.26 -13.42 -4.71
C GLY A 117 -21.68 -11.95 -4.56
N ASP A 118 -20.74 -11.00 -4.35
CA ASP A 118 -21.06 -9.58 -4.19
C ASP A 118 -20.11 -8.67 -4.97
N ARG A 119 -20.60 -8.17 -6.11
CA ARG A 119 -19.86 -7.25 -7.00
C ARG A 119 -19.74 -5.83 -6.43
N SER A 120 -20.50 -5.49 -5.38
CA SER A 120 -20.42 -4.20 -4.70
C SER A 120 -19.32 -4.13 -3.65
N THR A 121 -18.64 -5.26 -3.40
CA THR A 121 -17.60 -5.39 -2.39
C THR A 121 -16.28 -5.83 -3.02
N THR A 122 -15.18 -5.25 -2.55
CA THR A 122 -13.81 -5.64 -2.89
C THR A 122 -13.16 -6.34 -1.72
N THR A 123 -12.61 -7.52 -1.96
CA THR A 123 -11.85 -8.31 -1.00
C THR A 123 -10.37 -7.95 -1.07
N PHE A 124 -9.76 -7.72 0.10
CA PHE A 124 -8.33 -7.56 0.29
C PHE A 124 -7.81 -8.80 1.01
N SER A 125 -7.01 -9.62 0.33
CA SER A 125 -6.31 -10.76 0.93
C SER A 125 -4.84 -10.40 1.12
N ARG A 126 -4.30 -10.59 2.33
CA ARG A 126 -2.91 -10.24 2.65
C ARG A 126 -2.17 -11.38 3.32
N ILE A 127 -0.90 -11.52 2.96
CA ILE A 127 0.04 -12.49 3.53
C ILE A 127 1.31 -11.74 3.90
N LEU A 128 1.65 -11.71 5.18
CA LEU A 128 2.91 -11.15 5.66
C LEU A 128 3.91 -12.27 5.99
N SER A 129 5.10 -12.17 5.41
CA SER A 129 6.25 -13.00 5.73
C SER A 129 7.35 -12.17 6.39
N LEU A 130 7.85 -12.65 7.52
CA LEU A 130 8.94 -12.02 8.28
C LEU A 130 10.14 -12.96 8.36
N GLU A 131 11.31 -12.42 8.01
CA GLU A 131 12.59 -13.11 8.12
C GLU A 131 13.59 -12.23 8.86
N SER A 132 14.39 -12.81 9.75
CA SER A 132 15.36 -12.06 10.55
C SER A 132 16.61 -12.89 10.83
N ASN A 133 17.78 -12.34 10.56
CA ASN A 133 19.07 -13.00 10.77
C ASN A 133 19.74 -12.62 12.10
N VAL A 134 19.00 -11.96 13.01
CA VAL A 134 19.52 -11.58 14.33
C VAL A 134 19.55 -12.80 15.27
N LYS A 135 20.33 -12.68 16.36
CA LYS A 135 20.44 -13.71 17.40
C LYS A 135 19.05 -14.14 17.92
N SER A 136 18.89 -15.43 18.24
CA SER A 136 17.60 -16.06 18.55
C SER A 136 16.80 -15.37 19.66
N PHE A 137 17.46 -14.86 20.71
CA PHE A 137 16.75 -14.17 21.81
C PHE A 137 16.14 -12.82 21.38
N LEU A 138 16.81 -12.07 20.50
CA LEU A 138 16.27 -10.82 19.93
C LEU A 138 15.23 -11.09 18.84
N ARG A 139 15.42 -12.19 18.09
CA ARG A 139 14.55 -12.58 16.99
C ARG A 139 13.11 -12.76 17.48
N SER A 140 12.88 -13.48 18.57
CA SER A 140 11.54 -13.72 19.09
C SER A 140 10.81 -12.43 19.48
N ALA A 141 11.49 -11.52 20.18
CA ALA A 141 10.92 -10.23 20.55
C ALA A 141 10.59 -9.38 19.31
N LEU A 142 11.53 -9.30 18.37
CA LEU A 142 11.39 -8.53 17.13
C LEU A 142 10.24 -9.03 16.26
N ILE A 143 10.12 -10.35 16.07
CA ILE A 143 9.02 -10.96 15.31
C ILE A 143 7.67 -10.71 16.00
N LYS A 144 7.59 -10.88 17.32
CA LYS A 144 6.36 -10.63 18.09
C LYS A 144 5.91 -9.17 18.02
N THR A 145 6.83 -8.22 18.18
CA THR A 145 6.53 -6.79 18.02
C THR A 145 6.10 -6.46 16.60
N SER A 146 6.76 -7.05 15.59
CA SER A 146 6.41 -6.83 14.18
C SER A 146 5.02 -7.38 13.84
N HIS A 147 4.65 -8.53 14.39
CA HIS A 147 3.29 -9.09 14.27
C HIS A 147 2.25 -8.13 14.84
N SER A 148 2.45 -7.68 16.09
CA SER A 148 1.53 -6.75 16.75
C SER A 148 1.38 -5.43 15.98
N TYR A 149 2.49 -4.89 15.47
CA TYR A 149 2.48 -3.70 14.65
C TYR A 149 1.72 -3.90 13.33
N TYR A 150 1.91 -5.04 12.67
CA TYR A 150 1.26 -5.33 11.39
C TYR A 150 -0.26 -5.35 11.49
N SER A 151 -0.84 -5.92 12.56
CA SER A 151 -2.30 -5.90 12.75
C SER A 151 -2.87 -4.48 12.80
N SER A 152 -2.14 -3.53 13.38
CA SER A 152 -2.53 -2.11 13.32
C SER A 152 -2.33 -1.52 11.92
N SER A 153 -1.19 -1.80 11.29
CA SER A 153 -0.84 -1.25 9.97
C SER A 153 -1.79 -1.71 8.86
N SER A 154 -2.27 -2.96 8.90
CA SER A 154 -3.23 -3.49 7.95
C SER A 154 -4.60 -2.84 8.15
N ASN A 155 -5.02 -2.60 9.40
CA ASN A 155 -6.23 -1.87 9.72
C ASN A 155 -6.14 -0.38 9.28
N ASP A 156 -5.02 0.29 9.51
CA ASP A 156 -4.80 1.67 9.05
C ASP A 156 -4.89 1.77 7.52
N THR A 157 -4.35 0.77 6.81
CA THR A 157 -4.46 0.71 5.34
C THR A 157 -5.92 0.57 4.92
N TYR A 158 -6.69 -0.33 5.55
CA TYR A 158 -8.11 -0.52 5.29
C TYR A 158 -8.94 0.75 5.54
N LEU A 159 -8.73 1.41 6.69
CA LEU A 159 -9.38 2.68 7.02
C LEU A 159 -8.99 3.80 6.04
N GLY A 160 -7.74 3.80 5.57
CA GLY A 160 -7.27 4.70 4.52
C GLY A 160 -8.06 4.53 3.21
N TYR A 161 -8.29 3.29 2.77
CA TYR A 161 -9.13 3.02 1.60
C TYR A 161 -10.59 3.46 1.82
N ILE A 162 -11.20 3.15 2.96
CA ILE A 162 -12.55 3.62 3.29
C ILE A 162 -12.64 5.13 3.19
N HIS A 163 -11.68 5.84 3.79
CA HIS A 163 -11.64 7.29 3.79
C HIS A 163 -11.57 7.87 2.38
N VAL A 164 -10.63 7.38 1.56
CA VAL A 164 -10.45 7.85 0.18
C VAL A 164 -11.68 7.51 -0.66
N CYS A 165 -12.23 6.31 -0.55
CA CYS A 165 -13.42 5.93 -1.32
C CYS A 165 -14.65 6.78 -0.94
N ASN A 166 -14.86 7.06 0.34
CA ASN A 166 -15.94 7.95 0.80
C ASN A 166 -15.74 9.39 0.31
N MET A 167 -14.51 9.91 0.41
CA MET A 167 -14.17 11.24 -0.07
C MET A 167 -14.55 11.40 -1.55
N TYR A 168 -14.09 10.48 -2.41
CA TYR A 168 -14.34 10.55 -3.85
C TYR A 168 -15.79 10.24 -4.23
N ARG A 169 -16.50 9.36 -3.49
CA ARG A 169 -17.94 9.12 -3.68
C ARG A 169 -18.73 10.41 -3.47
N ASN A 170 -18.43 11.16 -2.43
CA ASN A 170 -19.11 12.42 -2.11
C ASN A 170 -18.79 13.54 -3.12
N THR A 171 -17.59 13.53 -3.73
CA THR A 171 -17.24 14.48 -4.79
C THR A 171 -17.96 14.18 -6.10
N LEU A 172 -18.13 12.91 -6.46
CA LEU A 172 -18.81 12.49 -7.70
C LEU A 172 -20.33 12.60 -7.60
N HIS A 173 -20.88 12.41 -6.40
CA HIS A 173 -22.28 12.63 -6.11
C HIS A 173 -22.41 13.61 -4.95
N PRO A 174 -22.22 14.92 -5.21
CA PRO A 174 -22.57 15.92 -4.23
C PRO A 174 -24.06 15.73 -3.94
N GLN A 175 -24.39 15.25 -2.75
CA GLN A 175 -25.76 15.33 -2.28
C GLN A 175 -26.17 16.80 -2.42
N LYS A 176 -27.23 17.08 -3.19
CA LYS A 176 -27.84 18.42 -3.22
C LYS A 176 -28.26 18.72 -1.78
N SER A 177 -27.41 19.44 -1.06
CA SER A 177 -27.79 20.01 0.23
C SER A 177 -28.97 20.93 -0.03
N SER A 178 -30.16 20.53 0.39
CA SER A 178 -31.27 21.45 0.60
C SER A 178 -30.77 22.55 1.53
N SER A 179 -30.70 23.74 0.98
CA SER A 179 -30.28 25.00 1.60
C SER A 179 -31.09 25.34 2.84
N LEU A 180 -30.39 25.85 3.86
CA LEU A 180 -30.73 26.84 4.90
C LEU A 180 -29.46 26.87 5.79
N THR A 181 -28.69 27.92 6.04
CA THR A 181 -28.74 29.38 5.84
C THR A 181 -27.30 29.91 5.96
N ASN A 182 -27.02 31.00 5.24
CA ASN A 182 -26.05 32.08 5.48
C ASN A 182 -24.87 31.82 6.44
N ASP A 183 -23.65 31.89 5.92
CA ASP A 183 -22.78 32.98 6.36
C ASP A 183 -21.66 33.33 5.37
N THR A 184 -21.36 34.62 5.33
CA THR A 184 -20.39 35.25 4.42
C THR A 184 -19.00 35.13 5.00
N THR A 185 -18.02 34.58 4.26
CA THR A 185 -16.62 35.00 4.41
C THR A 185 -15.76 34.61 3.21
N LYS A 186 -15.23 35.64 2.55
CA LYS A 186 -14.23 35.55 1.47
C LYS A 186 -12.90 35.02 2.03
N SER A 187 -12.25 34.10 1.31
CA SER A 187 -10.79 34.08 1.23
C SER A 187 -10.30 33.41 -0.06
N SER A 188 -9.39 34.09 -0.75
CA SER A 188 -8.71 33.69 -1.98
C SER A 188 -7.32 33.16 -1.66
N VAL A 189 -6.84 32.07 -2.29
CA VAL A 189 -5.41 31.92 -2.69
C VAL A 189 -5.24 30.92 -3.86
N ARG A 190 -4.74 31.48 -4.97
CA ARG A 190 -3.78 31.02 -6.02
C ARG A 190 -3.38 29.55 -6.20
N ALA A 191 -3.41 29.15 -7.48
CA ALA A 191 -2.76 27.98 -8.08
C ALA A 191 -1.24 28.16 -8.24
N GLY A 192 -0.48 27.06 -8.12
CA GLY A 192 0.97 27.00 -8.26
C GLY A 192 1.43 25.86 -9.18
N SER A 193 2.51 26.12 -9.91
CA SER A 193 2.96 25.54 -11.20
C SER A 193 3.49 24.10 -11.20
N VAL A 194 3.36 23.49 -12.38
CA VAL A 194 3.97 22.25 -12.89
C VAL A 194 5.47 22.45 -13.19
N TYR A 195 6.31 21.49 -12.80
CA TYR A 195 7.65 21.15 -13.33
C TYR A 195 7.93 19.70 -12.91
N GLY A 196 8.45 18.73 -13.67
CA GLY A 196 9.01 18.62 -15.01
C GLY A 196 9.74 17.25 -15.00
N THR A 197 9.34 16.31 -15.84
CA THR A 197 9.89 14.94 -15.93
C THR A 197 11.26 14.92 -16.61
N ARG A 198 12.23 14.19 -16.04
CA ARG A 198 13.43 13.74 -16.76
C ARG A 198 13.70 12.26 -16.52
N GLU A 199 13.96 11.58 -17.63
CA GLU A 199 14.25 10.16 -17.81
C GLU A 199 15.44 9.66 -16.99
N PHE A 200 15.39 8.39 -16.56
CA PHE A 200 16.57 7.53 -16.65
C PHE A 200 16.17 6.09 -16.97
N THR A 201 16.77 5.62 -18.06
CA THR A 201 16.61 4.35 -18.76
C THR A 201 17.29 3.16 -18.06
N SER A 202 16.70 1.99 -18.30
CA SER A 202 17.35 0.70 -18.51
C SER A 202 18.29 0.18 -17.42
N SER A 203 17.75 -0.69 -16.57
CA SER A 203 18.54 -1.76 -15.95
C SER A 203 17.76 -3.07 -16.04
N LYS A 204 18.38 -4.11 -16.62
CA LYS A 204 17.86 -5.49 -16.67
C LYS A 204 17.52 -5.95 -15.25
N LEU A 205 16.26 -6.28 -14.99
CA LEU A 205 15.76 -6.76 -13.69
C LEU A 205 15.55 -8.29 -13.69
N PRO A 206 15.70 -8.95 -12.53
CA PRO A 206 15.50 -10.40 -12.38
C PRO A 206 14.02 -10.79 -12.44
N ARG A 207 13.75 -12.01 -12.95
CA ARG A 207 12.41 -12.62 -13.02
C ARG A 207 11.85 -12.85 -11.62
N ILE A 208 10.63 -12.37 -11.38
CA ILE A 208 9.76 -12.95 -10.36
C ILE A 208 9.29 -14.31 -10.91
N VAL A 209 9.70 -15.39 -10.25
CA VAL A 209 9.14 -16.72 -10.49
C VAL A 209 7.77 -16.73 -9.82
N MET A 210 6.72 -16.85 -10.64
CA MET A 210 5.37 -17.16 -10.16
C MET A 210 5.46 -18.47 -9.40
N ALA A 211 4.89 -18.53 -8.19
CA ALA A 211 4.64 -19.83 -7.57
C ALA A 211 3.54 -20.49 -8.41
N ASP A 212 3.91 -21.47 -9.24
CA ASP A 212 2.94 -22.31 -9.91
C ASP A 212 2.04 -22.96 -8.86
N SER A 213 0.76 -22.63 -8.91
CA SER A 213 -0.27 -23.42 -8.26
C SER A 213 -0.39 -24.72 -9.05
N GLY A 214 0.44 -25.71 -8.69
CA GLY A 214 0.31 -27.05 -9.22
C GLY A 214 -1.11 -27.57 -8.98
N SER A 215 -1.86 -27.73 -10.06
CA SER A 215 -3.04 -28.57 -10.13
C SER A 215 -2.58 -30.00 -9.84
N ARG A 216 -3.07 -30.58 -8.75
CA ARG A 216 -3.03 -32.03 -8.57
C ARG A 216 -4.23 -32.61 -9.31
N GLU A 217 -3.94 -33.39 -10.35
CA GLU A 217 -4.79 -34.50 -10.78
C GLU A 217 -4.80 -35.60 -9.72
#